data_AF-K5UT05-F1
#
_entry.id   AF-K5UT05-F1
#
_cell.length_a   1.000
_cell.length_b   1.000
_cell.length_c   1.000
_cell.angle_alpha   90.00
_cell.angle_beta   90.00
_cell.angle_gamma   90.00
#
_symmetry.space_group_name_H-M   'P 1'
#
loop_
_entity.id
_entity.type
_entity.pdbx_description
1 polymer ?
#
loop_
_entity_poly.entity_id
_entity_poly.type
_entity_poly.pdbx_seq_one_letter_code
_entity_poly.pdbx_strand_id
1 'polypeptide(L)'
;MSELASPTSTPPSLQPVTLHFDNTLSVTLVVEILVAMLYGIISVQVYNYFYGGPRDDLFLKRTIFFLWILESVYVAFNSGTVYYLAVTNFVNPLALTRVPRSWVASMLSGYLIEVTVTWLKFPSYQELEQRFAVRMPLLSDFTLILKYTKWVWYTVYSLQAFTDCAIAATLCTMLIRRRTGFKRTNSIIRTLIIYTINTCALTSSVSIASVATYAGMPHNFVFVNLAIVLPMLISNSLLALLNSRDALYDTHAVQIESIHLSRLAGIINHSAPSGGTRVAHTHDEVAKDREAAEISDIVGAPNSSCDSESQASRWAGV
;
A
#
# COMPACT_ATOMS: atom_id res chain seq x y z
N MET A 1 -16.22 -14.37 -76.81
CA MET A 1 -16.79 -15.01 -75.61
C MET A 1 -16.30 -16.45 -75.65
N SER A 2 -15.36 -16.92 -74.83
CA SER A 2 -15.24 -16.67 -73.39
C SER A 2 -13.80 -16.93 -72.93
N GLU A 3 -13.30 -16.01 -72.12
CA GLU A 3 -11.99 -16.00 -71.48
C GLU A 3 -12.00 -17.01 -70.31
N LEU A 4 -11.02 -17.92 -70.28
CA LEU A 4 -10.90 -18.96 -69.25
C LEU A 4 -10.19 -18.37 -68.02
N ALA A 5 -10.96 -17.79 -67.09
CA ALA A 5 -10.43 -17.27 -65.83
C ALA A 5 -10.10 -18.42 -64.85
N SER A 6 -8.82 -18.64 -64.59
CA SER A 6 -8.31 -19.48 -63.51
C SER A 6 -8.40 -18.73 -62.17
N PRO A 7 -8.97 -19.30 -61.09
CA PRO A 7 -8.97 -18.67 -59.78
C PRO A 7 -7.62 -18.91 -59.09
N THR A 8 -6.68 -17.97 -59.24
CA THR A 8 -5.48 -17.90 -58.41
C THR A 8 -5.90 -17.37 -57.03
N SER A 9 -6.39 -18.25 -56.17
CA SER A 9 -6.55 -17.93 -54.75
C SER A 9 -5.17 -17.95 -54.11
N THR A 10 -4.60 -16.76 -53.92
CA THR A 10 -3.47 -16.57 -53.00
C THR A 10 -3.90 -17.06 -51.61
N PRO A 11 -3.16 -17.97 -50.96
CA PRO A 11 -3.48 -18.36 -49.59
C PRO A 11 -3.43 -17.11 -48.71
N PRO A 12 -4.35 -16.96 -47.73
CA PRO A 12 -4.30 -15.83 -46.81
C PRO A 12 -2.93 -15.85 -46.15
N SER A 13 -2.16 -14.77 -46.33
CA SER A 13 -0.91 -14.57 -45.64
C SER A 13 -1.19 -14.74 -44.15
N LEU A 14 -0.66 -15.81 -43.57
CA LEU A 14 -0.60 -15.99 -42.12
C LEU A 14 0.20 -14.78 -41.61
N GLN A 15 -0.49 -13.76 -41.13
CA GLN A 15 0.18 -12.69 -40.40
C GLN A 15 0.93 -13.38 -39.26
N PRO A 16 2.26 -13.26 -39.18
CA PRO A 16 2.96 -13.76 -38.02
C PRO A 16 2.37 -12.98 -36.84
N VAL A 17 1.70 -13.69 -35.93
CA VAL A 17 1.32 -13.15 -34.63
C VAL A 17 2.65 -12.81 -33.96
N THR A 18 3.08 -11.57 -34.13
CA THR A 18 4.32 -11.04 -33.59
C THR A 18 4.05 -10.77 -32.11
N LEU A 19 4.20 -11.83 -31.31
CA LEU A 19 4.30 -11.72 -29.87
C LEU A 19 5.45 -10.75 -29.57
N HIS A 20 5.13 -9.50 -29.22
CA HIS A 20 6.12 -8.47 -28.90
C HIS A 20 6.81 -8.82 -27.57
N PHE A 21 7.83 -9.67 -27.71
CA PHE A 21 8.63 -10.25 -26.64
C PHE A 21 9.28 -9.17 -25.77
N ASP A 22 9.87 -8.16 -26.41
CA ASP A 22 10.60 -7.07 -25.76
C ASP A 22 9.68 -6.21 -24.87
N ASN A 23 8.45 -5.96 -25.32
CA ASN A 23 7.48 -5.16 -24.58
C ASN A 23 6.99 -5.89 -23.32
N THR A 24 6.92 -7.22 -23.34
CA THR A 24 6.44 -7.98 -22.19
C THR A 24 7.50 -8.07 -21.10
N LEU A 25 8.73 -8.45 -21.47
CA LEU A 25 9.82 -8.61 -20.51
C LEU A 25 10.20 -7.28 -19.86
N SER A 26 10.24 -6.20 -20.64
CA SER A 26 10.54 -4.86 -20.11
C SER A 26 9.48 -4.39 -19.11
N VAL A 27 8.19 -4.58 -19.41
CA VAL A 27 7.10 -4.22 -18.48
C VAL A 27 7.17 -5.07 -17.21
N THR A 28 7.43 -6.38 -17.32
CA THR A 28 7.58 -7.25 -16.16
C THR A 28 8.76 -6.85 -15.28
N LEU A 29 9.90 -6.45 -15.86
CA LEU A 29 11.04 -5.94 -15.11
C LEU A 29 10.72 -4.64 -14.36
N VAL A 30 10.02 -3.70 -14.99
CA VAL A 30 9.60 -2.45 -14.34
C VAL A 30 8.67 -2.73 -13.17
N VAL A 31 7.73 -3.66 -13.34
CA VAL A 31 6.81 -4.07 -12.27
C VAL A 31 7.55 -4.76 -11.12
N GLU A 32 8.53 -5.62 -11.41
CA GLU A 32 9.33 -6.26 -10.36
C GLU A 32 10.12 -5.24 -9.54
N ILE A 33 10.68 -4.20 -10.17
CA ILE A 33 11.35 -3.11 -9.46
C ILE A 33 10.36 -2.39 -8.54
N LEU A 34 9.14 -2.13 -9.01
CA LEU A 34 8.08 -1.54 -8.18
C LEU A 34 7.70 -2.45 -7.00
N VAL A 35 7.56 -3.75 -7.23
CA VAL A 35 7.27 -4.75 -6.19
C VAL A 35 8.40 -4.78 -5.14
N ALA A 36 9.67 -4.75 -5.56
CA ALA A 36 10.81 -4.69 -4.66
C ALA A 36 10.82 -3.40 -3.81
N MET A 37 10.47 -2.26 -4.41
CA MET A 37 10.32 -0.99 -3.66
C MET A 37 9.21 -1.07 -2.62
N LEU A 38 8.05 -1.61 -2.98
CA LEU A 38 6.93 -1.80 -2.06
C LEU A 38 7.29 -2.75 -0.91
N TYR A 39 8.02 -3.82 -1.20
CA TYR A 39 8.53 -4.74 -0.18
C TYR A 39 9.53 -4.07 0.78
N GLY A 40 10.38 -3.17 0.28
CA GLY A 40 11.23 -2.33 1.12
C GLY A 40 10.41 -1.48 2.09
N ILE A 41 9.34 -0.84 1.60
CA ILE A 41 8.43 -0.05 2.45
C ILE A 41 7.74 -0.95 3.50
N ILE A 42 7.25 -2.13 3.10
CA ILE A 42 6.66 -3.11 4.03
C ILE A 42 7.64 -3.48 5.13
N SER A 43 8.91 -3.73 4.79
CA SER A 43 9.95 -4.10 5.76
C SER A 43 10.19 -3.00 6.77
N VAL A 44 10.23 -1.73 6.33
CA VAL A 44 10.33 -0.57 7.24
C VAL A 44 9.07 -0.43 8.11
N GLN A 45 7.89 -0.63 7.54
CA GLN A 45 6.64 -0.57 8.30
C GLN A 45 6.54 -1.68 9.35
N VAL A 46 7.00 -2.90 9.05
CA VAL A 46 7.08 -4.01 10.01
C VAL A 46 8.10 -3.72 11.10
N TYR A 47 9.27 -3.20 10.74
CA TYR A 47 10.27 -2.77 11.72
C TYR A 47 9.68 -1.72 12.69
N ASN A 48 9.05 -0.67 12.16
CA ASN A 48 8.43 0.36 12.97
C ASN A 48 7.32 -0.20 13.87
N TYR A 49 6.51 -1.13 13.34
CA TYR A 49 5.47 -1.81 14.11
C TYR A 49 6.05 -2.53 15.33
N PHE A 50 7.15 -3.27 15.18
CA PHE A 50 7.75 -3.98 16.32
C PHE A 50 8.56 -3.07 17.24
N TYR A 51 9.24 -2.05 16.69
CA TYR A 51 10.03 -1.09 17.45
C TYR A 51 9.17 -0.23 18.38
N GLY A 52 7.97 0.17 17.93
CA GLY A 52 7.02 0.94 18.74
C GLY A 52 6.49 0.21 19.98
N GLY A 53 6.74 -1.11 20.10
CA GLY A 53 6.28 -1.91 21.24
C GLY A 53 4.76 -1.91 21.43
N PRO A 54 3.96 -2.20 20.38
CA PRO A 54 2.52 -2.05 20.42
C PRO A 54 1.92 -2.91 21.53
N ARG A 55 0.90 -2.37 22.21
CA ARG A 55 0.11 -3.10 23.23
C ARG A 55 -0.84 -4.14 22.63
N ASP A 56 -0.55 -4.58 21.41
CA ASP A 56 -1.31 -5.57 20.69
C ASP A 56 -1.10 -6.98 21.22
N ASP A 57 -2.16 -7.77 21.08
CA ASP A 57 -2.17 -9.18 21.40
C ASP A 57 -1.08 -9.93 20.62
N LEU A 58 -0.50 -10.93 21.29
CA LEU A 58 0.57 -11.77 20.72
C LEU A 58 0.16 -12.41 19.40
N PHE A 59 -1.14 -12.67 19.22
CA PHE A 59 -1.68 -13.21 17.99
C PHE A 59 -1.49 -12.24 16.81
N LEU A 60 -1.84 -10.96 16.95
CA LEU A 60 -1.66 -9.96 15.87
C LEU A 60 -0.18 -9.79 15.51
N LYS A 61 0.70 -9.75 16.52
CA LYS A 61 2.16 -9.69 16.33
C LYS A 61 2.68 -10.88 15.52
N ARG A 62 2.25 -12.10 15.86
CA ARG A 62 2.63 -13.31 15.11
C ARG A 62 2.13 -13.26 13.68
N THR A 63 0.89 -12.81 13.45
CA THR A 63 0.33 -12.72 12.11
C THR A 63 1.05 -11.68 11.25
N ILE A 64 1.46 -10.54 11.82
CA ILE A 64 2.24 -9.52 11.09
C ILE A 64 3.63 -10.04 10.71
N PHE A 65 4.29 -10.75 11.62
CA PHE A 65 5.58 -11.39 11.31
C PHE A 65 5.43 -12.49 10.24
N PHE A 66 4.37 -13.30 10.34
CA PHE A 66 4.03 -14.30 9.34
C PHE A 66 3.75 -13.67 7.96
N LEU A 67 2.99 -12.58 7.93
CA LEU A 67 2.71 -11.82 6.72
C LEU A 67 4.00 -11.33 6.07
N TRP A 68 4.94 -10.78 6.84
CA TRP A 68 6.24 -10.33 6.32
C TRP A 68 7.07 -11.47 5.69
N ILE A 69 7.06 -12.66 6.30
CA ILE A 69 7.70 -13.86 5.71
C ILE A 69 7.02 -14.22 4.39
N LEU A 70 5.69 -14.20 4.37
CA LEU A 70 4.91 -14.56 3.19
C LEU A 70 5.15 -13.58 2.03
N GLU A 71 5.27 -12.28 2.32
CA GLU A 71 5.69 -11.26 1.35
C GLU A 71 7.10 -11.50 0.82
N SER A 72 8.03 -11.88 1.70
CA SER A 72 9.41 -12.23 1.30
C SER A 72 9.44 -13.38 0.31
N VAL A 73 8.63 -14.42 0.58
CA VAL A 73 8.47 -15.60 -0.29
C VAL A 73 7.83 -15.20 -1.62
N TYR A 74 6.81 -14.33 -1.59
CA TYR A 74 6.15 -13.82 -2.78
C TYR A 74 7.12 -13.09 -3.71
N VAL A 75 7.90 -12.13 -3.18
CA VAL A 75 8.92 -11.41 -3.95
C VAL A 75 9.96 -12.38 -4.49
N ALA A 76 10.49 -13.29 -3.67
CA ALA A 76 11.52 -14.23 -4.10
C ALA A 76 11.08 -15.10 -5.28
N PHE A 77 9.83 -15.59 -5.28
CA PHE A 77 9.28 -16.36 -6.39
C PHE A 77 9.01 -15.51 -7.64
N ASN A 78 8.60 -14.26 -7.50
CA ASN A 78 8.47 -13.34 -8.63
C ASN A 78 9.85 -13.00 -9.22
N SER A 79 10.84 -12.65 -8.40
CA SER A 79 12.22 -12.43 -8.86
C SER A 79 12.79 -13.67 -9.56
N GLY A 80 12.52 -14.88 -9.06
CA GLY A 80 12.90 -16.13 -9.71
C GLY A 80 12.22 -16.35 -11.07
N THR A 81 10.96 -15.93 -11.20
CA THR A 81 10.22 -15.94 -12.48
C THR A 81 10.83 -14.98 -13.49
N VAL A 82 11.14 -13.75 -13.05
CA VAL A 82 11.82 -12.75 -13.88
C VAL A 82 13.19 -13.24 -14.32
N TYR A 83 13.99 -13.81 -13.41
CA TYR A 83 15.29 -14.40 -13.76
C TYR A 83 15.17 -15.54 -14.77
N TYR A 84 14.19 -16.44 -14.61
CA TYR A 84 13.96 -17.54 -15.53
C TYR A 84 13.60 -17.04 -16.94
N LEU A 85 12.74 -16.03 -17.04
CA LEU A 85 12.28 -15.47 -18.31
C LEU A 85 13.33 -14.55 -18.97
N ALA A 86 13.96 -13.67 -18.20
CA ALA A 86 14.85 -12.62 -18.70
C ALA A 86 16.30 -13.09 -18.89
N VAL A 87 16.78 -14.08 -18.13
CA VAL A 87 18.18 -14.55 -18.19
C VAL A 87 18.25 -15.94 -18.77
N THR A 88 17.54 -16.91 -18.18
CA THR A 88 17.71 -18.33 -18.53
C THR A 88 17.12 -18.66 -19.90
N ASN A 89 15.96 -18.08 -20.23
CA ASN A 89 15.22 -18.37 -21.46
C ASN A 89 15.02 -17.15 -22.36
N PHE A 90 15.91 -16.16 -22.27
CA PHE A 90 15.82 -14.90 -23.02
C PHE A 90 15.64 -15.09 -24.54
N VAL A 91 16.22 -16.14 -25.12
CA VAL A 91 16.16 -16.39 -26.57
C VAL A 91 15.04 -17.37 -26.94
N ASN A 92 14.31 -17.91 -25.96
CA ASN A 92 13.31 -18.95 -26.18
C ASN A 92 11.87 -18.38 -26.09
N PRO A 93 11.22 -18.05 -27.21
CA PRO A 93 9.87 -17.50 -27.20
C PRO A 93 8.81 -18.46 -26.64
N LEU A 94 9.10 -19.77 -26.62
CA LEU A 94 8.20 -20.77 -26.02
C LEU A 94 8.17 -20.66 -24.48
N ALA A 95 9.13 -19.98 -23.85
CA ALA A 95 9.16 -19.83 -22.40
C ALA A 95 8.00 -18.97 -21.86
N LEU A 96 7.46 -18.04 -22.66
CA LEU A 96 6.24 -17.28 -22.29
C LEU A 96 4.96 -18.11 -22.40
N THR A 97 4.96 -19.14 -23.24
CA THR A 97 3.80 -20.04 -23.40
C THR A 97 3.72 -21.10 -22.31
N ARG A 98 4.82 -21.34 -21.59
CA ARG A 98 4.88 -22.26 -20.45
C ARG A 98 5.01 -21.49 -19.16
N VAL A 99 3.97 -21.55 -18.34
CA VAL A 99 3.94 -20.95 -17.01
C VAL A 99 5.09 -21.51 -16.15
N PRO A 100 6.06 -20.70 -15.70
CA PRO A 100 7.14 -21.15 -14.83
C PRO A 100 6.59 -21.64 -13.48
N ARG A 101 7.20 -22.69 -12.91
CA ARG A 101 6.78 -23.23 -11.60
C ARG A 101 6.90 -22.18 -10.49
N SER A 102 7.90 -21.32 -10.56
CA SER A 102 8.09 -20.18 -9.67
C SER A 102 6.90 -19.21 -9.71
N TRP A 103 6.29 -19.00 -10.88
CA TRP A 103 5.13 -18.13 -11.02
C TRP A 103 3.89 -18.74 -10.36
N VAL A 104 3.68 -20.05 -10.50
CA VAL A 104 2.59 -20.75 -9.78
C VAL A 104 2.77 -20.65 -8.27
N ALA A 105 4.02 -20.79 -7.79
CA ALA A 105 4.35 -20.63 -6.38
C ALA A 105 4.11 -19.18 -5.90
N SER A 106 4.44 -18.17 -6.71
CA SER A 106 4.17 -16.77 -6.37
C SER A 106 2.67 -16.48 -6.28
N MET A 107 1.86 -17.01 -7.21
CA MET A 107 0.41 -16.91 -7.16
C MET A 107 -0.18 -17.52 -5.89
N LEU A 108 0.32 -18.69 -5.47
CA LEU A 108 -0.12 -19.30 -4.21
C LEU A 108 0.23 -18.43 -3.00
N SER A 109 1.45 -17.90 -2.93
CA SER A 109 1.83 -16.98 -1.85
C SER A 109 0.99 -15.69 -1.85
N GLY A 110 0.70 -15.12 -3.03
CA GLY A 110 -0.13 -13.93 -3.17
C GLY A 110 -1.56 -14.16 -2.68
N TYR A 111 -2.14 -15.30 -3.03
CA TYR A 111 -3.45 -15.71 -2.52
C TYR A 111 -3.47 -15.85 -0.99
N LEU A 112 -2.43 -16.46 -0.41
CA LEU A 112 -2.32 -16.58 1.05
C LEU A 112 -2.17 -15.21 1.73
N ILE A 113 -1.48 -14.25 1.11
CA ILE A 113 -1.37 -12.87 1.59
C ILE A 113 -2.75 -12.22 1.62
N GLU A 114 -3.47 -12.27 0.51
CA GLU A 114 -4.81 -11.66 0.38
C GLU A 114 -5.80 -12.22 1.40
N VAL A 115 -5.82 -13.54 1.58
CA VAL A 115 -6.64 -14.21 2.60
C VAL A 115 -6.24 -13.77 4.00
N THR A 116 -4.93 -13.75 4.30
CA THR A 116 -4.44 -13.35 5.63
C THR A 116 -4.81 -11.89 5.96
N VAL A 117 -4.66 -10.98 5.00
CA VAL A 117 -5.01 -9.56 5.18
C VAL A 117 -6.52 -9.36 5.29
N THR A 118 -7.31 -10.05 4.49
CA THR A 118 -8.79 -9.98 4.56
C THR A 118 -9.28 -10.49 5.91
N TRP A 119 -8.71 -11.61 6.35
CA TRP A 119 -8.98 -12.21 7.65
C TRP A 119 -8.65 -11.25 8.82
N LEU A 120 -7.54 -10.50 8.72
CA LEU A 120 -7.18 -9.47 9.70
C LEU A 120 -8.13 -8.26 9.69
N LYS A 121 -8.60 -7.83 8.51
CA LYS A 121 -9.49 -6.68 8.37
C LYS A 121 -10.91 -6.96 8.87
N PHE A 122 -11.40 -8.20 8.74
CA PHE A 122 -12.81 -8.53 8.93
C PHE A 122 -13.06 -9.82 9.72
N PRO A 123 -12.76 -9.85 11.03
CA PRO A 123 -13.03 -11.02 11.88
C PRO A 123 -14.52 -11.42 11.93
N SER A 124 -15.45 -10.48 11.71
CA SER A 124 -16.89 -10.78 11.66
C SER A 124 -17.38 -11.48 10.37
N TYR A 125 -16.57 -11.53 9.31
CA TYR A 125 -16.94 -12.18 8.03
C TYR A 125 -16.26 -13.55 7.83
N GLN A 126 -15.59 -14.07 8.86
CA GLN A 126 -14.84 -15.33 8.86
C GLN A 126 -15.65 -16.54 8.34
N GLU A 127 -16.95 -16.61 8.63
CA GLU A 127 -17.80 -17.73 8.22
C GLU A 127 -18.22 -17.69 6.74
N LEU A 128 -18.27 -16.50 6.13
CA LEU A 128 -18.67 -16.33 4.74
C LEU A 128 -17.49 -16.63 3.80
N GLU A 129 -16.29 -16.19 4.17
CA GLU A 129 -15.07 -16.41 3.38
C GLU A 129 -14.61 -17.87 3.40
N GLN A 130 -14.70 -18.57 4.54
CA GLN A 130 -14.39 -20.01 4.61
C GLN A 130 -15.25 -20.83 3.64
N ARG A 131 -16.49 -20.42 3.37
CA ARG A 131 -17.38 -21.10 2.40
C ARG A 131 -16.99 -20.86 0.95
N PHE A 132 -16.40 -19.70 0.61
CA PHE A 132 -15.92 -19.40 -0.74
C PHE A 132 -14.50 -19.92 -0.99
N ALA A 133 -13.60 -19.82 -0.01
CA ALA A 133 -12.23 -20.33 -0.08
C ALA A 133 -12.18 -21.86 -0.15
N VAL A 134 -13.05 -22.57 0.58
CA VAL A 134 -13.17 -24.05 0.50
C VAL A 134 -13.82 -24.51 -0.82
N ARG A 135 -14.50 -23.60 -1.54
CA ARG A 135 -15.22 -23.89 -2.80
C ARG A 135 -14.43 -23.48 -4.06
N MET A 136 -13.39 -22.66 -3.92
CA MET A 136 -12.38 -22.49 -4.97
C MET A 136 -11.62 -23.81 -5.10
N PRO A 137 -11.72 -24.54 -6.22
CA PRO A 137 -11.00 -25.79 -6.37
C PRO A 137 -9.51 -25.50 -6.27
N LEU A 138 -8.92 -25.97 -5.17
CA LEU A 138 -7.50 -25.91 -4.89
C LEU A 138 -6.77 -26.73 -5.97
N LEU A 139 -6.48 -26.10 -7.10
CA LEU A 139 -5.39 -26.44 -8.01
C LEU A 139 -5.26 -27.92 -8.44
N SER A 140 -6.34 -28.70 -8.53
CA SER A 140 -6.20 -30.08 -9.03
C SER A 140 -6.02 -30.11 -10.56
N ASP A 141 -6.64 -29.18 -11.30
CA ASP A 141 -6.53 -29.09 -12.76
C ASP A 141 -6.18 -27.68 -13.24
N PHE A 142 -4.89 -27.43 -13.44
CA PHE A 142 -4.35 -26.21 -14.08
C PHE A 142 -4.94 -25.97 -15.50
N THR A 143 -5.38 -27.03 -16.18
CA THR A 143 -6.03 -26.98 -17.50
C THR A 143 -7.44 -26.39 -17.44
N LEU A 144 -8.16 -26.58 -16.34
CA LEU A 144 -9.48 -25.99 -16.10
C LEU A 144 -9.34 -24.49 -15.82
N ILE A 145 -8.30 -24.09 -15.09
CA ILE A 145 -7.95 -22.68 -14.85
C ILE A 145 -7.71 -21.96 -16.17
N LEU A 146 -6.95 -22.55 -17.11
CA LEU A 146 -6.72 -21.97 -18.44
C LEU A 146 -8.01 -21.83 -19.28
N LYS A 147 -8.94 -22.79 -19.17
CA LYS A 147 -10.22 -22.77 -19.90
C LYS A 147 -11.17 -21.69 -19.39
N TYR A 148 -11.19 -21.46 -18.07
CA TYR A 148 -12.03 -20.44 -17.42
C TYR A 148 -11.29 -19.12 -17.17
N THR A 149 -10.02 -18.99 -17.58
CA THR A 149 -9.15 -17.84 -17.27
C THR A 149 -9.83 -16.51 -17.59
N LYS A 150 -10.54 -16.41 -18.72
CA LYS A 150 -11.20 -15.16 -19.10
C LYS A 150 -12.25 -14.74 -18.07
N TRP A 151 -13.19 -15.63 -17.78
CA TRP A 151 -14.29 -15.36 -16.86
C TRP A 151 -13.80 -15.18 -15.44
N VAL A 152 -12.85 -16.01 -15.00
CA VAL A 152 -12.23 -15.90 -13.66
C VAL A 152 -11.54 -14.55 -13.51
N TRP A 153 -10.79 -14.09 -14.51
CA TRP A 153 -10.13 -12.79 -14.43
C TRP A 153 -11.15 -11.65 -14.29
N TYR A 154 -12.16 -11.62 -15.16
CA TYR A 154 -13.20 -10.59 -15.09
C TYR A 154 -13.94 -10.61 -13.75
N THR A 155 -14.35 -11.78 -13.25
CA THR A 155 -15.15 -11.86 -12.04
C THR A 155 -14.33 -11.54 -10.80
N VAL A 156 -13.10 -12.05 -10.67
CA VAL A 156 -12.24 -11.82 -9.49
C VAL A 156 -11.91 -10.35 -9.35
N TYR A 157 -11.34 -9.70 -10.38
CA TYR A 157 -10.89 -8.32 -10.25
C TYR A 157 -12.04 -7.30 -10.25
N SER A 158 -13.17 -7.60 -10.91
CA SER A 158 -14.36 -6.74 -10.80
C SER A 158 -15.00 -6.85 -9.42
N LEU A 159 -15.09 -8.06 -8.87
CA LEU A 159 -15.61 -8.27 -7.51
C LEU A 159 -14.68 -7.64 -6.47
N GLN A 160 -13.36 -7.71 -6.66
CA GLN A 160 -12.38 -7.03 -5.81
C GLN A 160 -12.58 -5.51 -5.82
N ALA A 161 -12.66 -4.90 -7.01
CA ALA A 161 -12.91 -3.46 -7.12
C ALA A 161 -14.24 -3.05 -6.47
N PHE A 162 -15.29 -3.84 -6.67
CA PHE A 162 -16.60 -3.62 -6.04
C PHE A 162 -16.51 -3.72 -4.50
N THR A 163 -15.82 -4.74 -4.01
CA THR A 163 -15.65 -5.01 -2.58
C THR A 163 -14.86 -3.89 -1.91
N ASP A 164 -13.78 -3.42 -2.54
CA ASP A 164 -13.00 -2.27 -2.05
C ASP A 164 -13.84 -0.99 -1.96
N CYS A 165 -14.68 -0.72 -2.97
CA CYS A 165 -15.60 0.41 -2.95
C CYS A 165 -16.64 0.27 -1.82
N ALA A 166 -17.20 -0.92 -1.64
CA ALA A 166 -18.19 -1.20 -0.60
C ALA A 166 -17.57 -1.07 0.80
N ILE A 167 -16.34 -1.56 0.99
CA ILE A 167 -15.57 -1.42 2.23
C ILE A 167 -15.32 0.06 2.51
N ALA A 168 -14.82 0.83 1.54
CA ALA A 168 -14.55 2.24 1.69
C ALA A 168 -15.83 3.01 2.08
N ALA A 169 -16.95 2.77 1.38
CA ALA A 169 -18.22 3.41 1.66
C ALA A 169 -18.78 3.05 3.04
N THR A 170 -18.70 1.77 3.42
CA THR A 170 -19.20 1.29 4.71
C THR A 170 -18.38 1.86 5.85
N LEU A 171 -17.04 1.77 5.78
CA LEU A 171 -16.15 2.28 6.82
C LEU A 171 -16.28 3.81 6.95
N CYS A 172 -16.34 4.53 5.83
CA CYS A 172 -16.58 5.99 5.84
C CYS A 172 -17.91 6.32 6.52
N THR A 173 -18.99 5.62 6.18
CA THR A 173 -20.30 5.85 6.77
C THR A 173 -20.29 5.56 8.28
N MET A 174 -19.69 4.46 8.71
CA MET A 174 -19.54 4.10 10.12
C MET A 174 -18.74 5.16 10.88
N LEU A 175 -17.61 5.61 10.33
CA LEU A 175 -16.74 6.60 10.97
C LEU A 175 -17.38 7.99 11.03
N ILE A 176 -18.12 8.40 9.99
CA ILE A 176 -18.88 9.66 9.99
C ILE A 176 -19.97 9.63 11.06
N ARG A 177 -20.70 8.51 11.20
CA ARG A 177 -21.72 8.33 12.24
C ARG A 177 -21.13 8.26 13.66
N ARG A 178 -19.85 7.90 13.79
CA ARG A 178 -19.11 7.88 15.06
C ARG A 178 -18.44 9.22 15.40
N ARG A 179 -18.61 10.26 14.56
CA ARG A 179 -18.13 11.61 14.89
C ARG A 179 -18.82 12.08 16.18
N THR A 180 -18.01 12.61 17.09
CA THR A 180 -18.48 13.13 18.39
C THR A 180 -18.30 14.65 18.42
N GLY A 181 -18.84 15.33 19.44
CA GLY A 181 -18.62 16.78 19.61
C GLY A 181 -17.17 17.18 19.90
N PHE A 182 -16.27 16.22 20.15
CA PHE A 182 -14.88 16.49 20.48
C PHE A 182 -14.04 16.65 19.20
N LYS A 183 -13.41 17.83 19.03
CA LYS A 183 -12.45 18.12 17.94
C LYS A 183 -11.37 17.04 17.80
N ARG A 184 -10.95 16.47 18.93
CA ARG A 184 -9.98 15.38 19.08
C ARG A 184 -10.35 14.12 18.30
N THR A 185 -11.49 13.53 18.62
CA THR A 185 -11.98 12.30 17.98
C THR A 185 -12.24 12.52 16.49
N ASN A 186 -12.72 13.71 16.11
CA ASN A 186 -13.00 14.04 14.72
C ASN A 186 -11.74 14.15 13.85
N SER A 187 -10.61 14.60 14.40
CA SER A 187 -9.33 14.65 13.66
C SER A 187 -8.80 13.24 13.35
N ILE A 188 -8.88 12.34 14.33
CA ILE A 188 -8.50 10.92 14.17
C ILE A 188 -9.39 10.25 13.12
N ILE A 189 -10.71 10.41 13.27
CA ILE A 189 -11.70 9.89 12.31
C ILE A 189 -11.41 10.40 10.90
N ARG A 190 -11.07 11.68 10.74
CA ARG A 190 -10.76 12.28 9.44
C ARG A 190 -9.50 11.66 8.81
N THR A 191 -8.45 11.48 9.60
CA THR A 191 -7.19 10.88 9.14
C THR A 191 -7.43 9.42 8.71
N LEU A 192 -8.15 8.65 9.53
CA LEU A 192 -8.51 7.26 9.23
C LEU A 192 -9.35 7.14 7.95
N ILE A 193 -10.31 8.06 7.74
CA ILE A 193 -11.11 8.13 6.51
C ILE A 193 -10.22 8.39 5.29
N ILE A 194 -9.28 9.34 5.37
CA ILE A 194 -8.38 9.67 4.25
C ILE A 194 -7.48 8.49 3.90
N TYR A 195 -6.87 7.83 4.90
CA TYR A 195 -6.04 6.65 4.68
C TYR A 195 -6.83 5.49 4.07
N THR A 196 -8.07 5.28 4.53
CA THR A 196 -8.96 4.25 3.98
C THR A 196 -9.31 4.53 2.53
N ILE A 197 -9.72 5.76 2.21
CA ILE A 197 -10.10 6.15 0.85
C ILE A 197 -8.90 6.01 -0.09
N ASN A 198 -7.74 6.54 0.27
CA ASN A 198 -6.55 6.44 -0.57
C ASN A 198 -6.13 4.98 -0.80
N THR A 199 -6.23 4.14 0.22
CA THR A 199 -5.96 2.70 0.14
C THR A 199 -6.91 2.00 -0.82
N CYS A 200 -8.23 2.09 -0.60
CA CYS A 200 -9.22 1.38 -1.39
C CYS A 200 -9.31 1.94 -2.82
N ALA A 201 -9.08 3.24 -3.00
CA ALA A 201 -8.99 3.85 -4.33
C ALA A 201 -7.80 3.30 -5.11
N LEU A 202 -6.64 3.13 -4.47
CA LEU A 202 -5.46 2.59 -5.13
C LEU A 202 -5.67 1.13 -5.55
N THR A 203 -6.14 0.25 -4.65
CA THR A 203 -6.36 -1.17 -4.97
C THR A 203 -7.46 -1.40 -5.99
N SER A 204 -8.56 -0.65 -5.90
CA SER A 204 -9.64 -0.70 -6.90
C SER A 204 -9.17 -0.16 -8.26
N SER A 205 -8.36 0.91 -8.30
CA SER A 205 -7.83 1.44 -9.55
C SER A 205 -6.95 0.43 -10.29
N VAL A 206 -6.07 -0.27 -9.58
CA VAL A 206 -5.21 -1.32 -10.17
C VAL A 206 -6.04 -2.51 -10.65
N SER A 207 -7.06 -2.90 -9.89
CA SER A 207 -7.99 -3.97 -10.28
C SER A 207 -8.78 -3.63 -11.54
N ILE A 208 -9.33 -2.41 -11.62
CA ILE A 208 -10.04 -1.90 -12.79
C ILE A 208 -9.10 -1.81 -14.00
N ALA A 209 -7.88 -1.31 -13.81
CA ALA A 209 -6.87 -1.23 -14.86
C ALA A 209 -6.49 -2.62 -15.38
N SER A 210 -6.38 -3.63 -14.51
CA SER A 210 -6.14 -5.02 -14.90
C SER A 210 -7.29 -5.57 -15.76
N VAL A 211 -8.54 -5.32 -15.38
CA VAL A 211 -9.72 -5.72 -16.18
C VAL A 211 -9.77 -4.99 -17.53
N ALA A 212 -9.55 -3.68 -17.54
CA ALA A 212 -9.59 -2.85 -18.73
C ALA A 212 -8.49 -3.24 -19.74
N THR A 213 -7.27 -3.48 -19.25
CA THR A 213 -6.15 -3.92 -20.10
C THR A 213 -6.37 -5.33 -20.63
N TYR A 214 -6.95 -6.24 -19.85
CA TYR A 214 -7.34 -7.56 -20.36
C TYR A 214 -8.42 -7.48 -21.46
N ALA A 215 -9.37 -6.57 -21.33
CA ALA A 215 -10.42 -6.34 -22.33
C ALA A 215 -9.88 -5.70 -23.62
N GLY A 216 -9.00 -4.70 -23.50
CA GLY A 216 -8.48 -3.95 -24.65
C GLY A 216 -7.31 -4.62 -25.36
N MET A 217 -6.45 -5.33 -24.63
CA MET A 217 -5.23 -5.95 -25.15
C MET A 217 -4.97 -7.34 -24.51
N PRO A 218 -5.84 -8.33 -24.77
CA PRO A 218 -5.79 -9.65 -24.11
C PRO A 218 -4.54 -10.48 -24.44
N HIS A 219 -3.84 -10.13 -25.53
CA HIS A 219 -2.60 -10.80 -25.96
C HIS A 219 -1.34 -10.20 -25.34
N ASN A 220 -1.47 -9.12 -24.57
CA ASN A 220 -0.37 -8.47 -23.87
C ASN A 220 -0.42 -8.83 -22.39
N PHE A 221 0.73 -9.05 -21.75
CA PHE A 221 0.80 -9.48 -20.33
C PHE A 221 0.69 -8.33 -19.33
N VAL A 222 0.38 -7.11 -19.78
CA VAL A 222 0.22 -5.92 -18.92
C VAL A 222 -0.81 -6.17 -17.81
N PHE A 223 -1.93 -6.83 -18.11
CA PHE A 223 -2.97 -7.13 -17.12
C PHE A 223 -2.45 -8.04 -15.99
N VAL A 224 -1.61 -9.02 -16.31
CA VAL A 224 -0.95 -9.90 -15.33
C VAL A 224 0.03 -9.10 -14.47
N ASN A 225 0.84 -8.25 -15.12
CA ASN A 225 1.82 -7.43 -14.42
C ASN A 225 1.15 -6.44 -13.44
N LEU A 226 -0.02 -5.88 -13.78
CA LEU A 226 -0.80 -5.06 -12.85
C LEU A 226 -1.30 -5.87 -11.64
N ALA A 227 -1.74 -7.11 -11.86
CA ALA A 227 -2.19 -7.98 -10.79
C ALA A 227 -1.08 -8.38 -9.81
N ILE A 228 0.15 -8.53 -10.28
CA ILE A 228 1.32 -8.85 -9.43
C ILE A 228 1.57 -7.77 -8.36
N VAL A 229 1.14 -6.53 -8.58
CA VAL A 229 1.35 -5.44 -7.63
C VAL A 229 0.35 -5.47 -6.46
N LEU A 230 -0.82 -6.11 -6.62
CA LEU A 230 -1.94 -6.02 -5.67
C LEU A 230 -1.62 -6.54 -4.26
N PRO A 231 -1.01 -7.73 -4.06
CA PRO A 231 -0.73 -8.24 -2.71
C PRO A 231 0.13 -7.29 -1.89
N MET A 232 1.16 -6.70 -2.52
CA MET A 232 2.05 -5.71 -1.92
C MET A 232 1.30 -4.45 -1.48
N LEU A 233 0.41 -3.93 -2.33
CA LEU A 233 -0.40 -2.75 -2.01
C LEU A 233 -1.35 -3.01 -0.84
N ILE A 234 -1.98 -4.18 -0.83
CA ILE A 234 -2.92 -4.60 0.21
C ILE A 234 -2.23 -4.65 1.58
N SER A 235 -1.04 -5.25 1.66
CA SER A 235 -0.25 -5.34 2.89
C SER A 235 0.33 -4.00 3.33
N ASN A 236 0.86 -3.21 2.39
CA ASN A 236 1.41 -1.89 2.69
C ASN A 236 0.35 -0.97 3.31
N SER A 237 -0.84 -0.94 2.74
CA SER A 237 -1.95 -0.18 3.29
C SER A 237 -2.43 -0.69 4.65
N LEU A 238 -2.45 -2.01 4.88
CA LEU A 238 -2.79 -2.58 6.19
C LEU A 238 -1.78 -2.17 7.25
N LEU A 239 -0.49 -2.30 6.97
CA LEU A 239 0.58 -1.98 7.91
C LEU A 239 0.66 -0.47 8.17
N ALA A 240 0.49 0.36 7.14
CA ALA A 240 0.35 1.81 7.32
C ALA A 240 -0.81 2.17 8.26
N LEU A 241 -1.96 1.49 8.10
CA LEU A 241 -3.10 1.67 8.98
C LEU A 241 -2.77 1.30 10.44
N LEU A 242 -2.13 0.14 10.65
CA LEU A 242 -1.73 -0.32 11.99
C LEU A 242 -0.73 0.64 12.65
N ASN A 243 0.30 1.07 11.90
CA ASN A 243 1.33 1.98 12.39
C ASN A 243 0.78 3.38 12.69
N SER A 244 -0.22 3.84 11.91
CA SER A 244 -0.86 5.12 12.18
C SER A 244 -1.61 5.14 13.51
N ARG A 245 -2.04 3.97 14.02
CA ARG A 245 -2.77 3.87 15.29
C ARG A 245 -1.96 4.35 16.47
N ASP A 246 -0.66 4.08 16.48
CA ASP A 246 0.23 4.47 17.58
C ASP A 246 0.57 5.96 17.55
N ALA A 247 0.75 6.54 16.36
CA ALA A 247 0.85 8.00 16.19
C ALA A 247 -0.39 8.76 16.71
N LEU A 248 -1.56 8.13 16.61
CA LEU A 248 -2.81 8.67 17.16
C LEU A 248 -2.86 8.54 18.69
N TYR A 249 -2.22 7.54 19.29
CA TYR A 249 -2.08 7.41 20.74
C TYR A 249 -1.06 8.43 21.33
N ASP A 250 0.05 8.71 20.65
CA ASP A 250 1.04 9.68 21.14
C ASP A 250 0.53 11.14 21.03
N THR A 251 -0.13 11.47 19.92
CA THR A 251 -0.85 12.76 19.80
C THR A 251 -1.88 12.92 20.92
N HIS A 252 -2.47 11.80 21.37
CA HIS A 252 -3.43 11.76 22.46
C HIS A 252 -2.77 11.97 23.84
N ALA A 253 -1.56 11.47 24.08
CA ALA A 253 -0.80 11.70 25.31
C ALA A 253 -0.37 13.16 25.46
N VAL A 254 0.23 13.74 24.41
CA VAL A 254 0.72 15.15 24.40
C VAL A 254 -0.43 16.15 24.60
N GLN A 255 -1.62 15.88 24.04
CA GLN A 255 -2.78 16.72 24.27
C GLN A 255 -3.35 16.62 25.70
N ILE A 256 -3.26 15.48 26.38
CA ILE A 256 -3.70 15.38 27.79
C ILE A 256 -2.76 16.17 28.68
N GLU A 257 -1.45 16.03 28.45
CA GLU A 257 -0.43 16.72 29.22
C GLU A 257 -0.54 18.24 29.08
N SER A 258 -0.71 18.76 27.86
CA SER A 258 -0.95 20.19 27.63
C SER A 258 -2.25 20.72 28.26
N ILE A 259 -3.33 19.92 28.31
CA ILE A 259 -4.59 20.31 29.00
C ILE A 259 -4.39 20.35 30.52
N HIS A 260 -3.63 19.42 31.09
CA HIS A 260 -3.29 19.44 32.52
C HIS A 260 -2.39 20.63 32.87
N LEU A 261 -1.37 20.91 32.04
CA LEU A 261 -0.47 22.04 32.22
C LEU A 261 -1.18 23.39 32.08
N SER A 262 -2.09 23.55 31.11
CA SER A 262 -2.87 24.78 30.96
C SER A 262 -3.85 24.99 32.12
N ARG A 263 -4.43 23.91 32.68
CA ARG A 263 -5.24 23.99 33.91
C ARG A 263 -4.39 24.34 35.13
N LEU A 264 -3.20 23.76 35.26
CA LEU A 264 -2.24 24.09 36.32
C LEU A 264 -1.78 25.55 36.21
N ALA A 265 -1.46 26.02 35.01
CA ALA A 265 -1.12 27.42 34.76
C ALA A 265 -2.29 28.37 35.10
N GLY A 266 -3.53 27.99 34.77
CA GLY A 266 -4.73 28.74 35.15
C GLY A 266 -4.93 28.81 36.67
N ILE A 267 -4.66 27.72 37.41
CA ILE A 267 -4.73 27.70 38.87
C ILE A 267 -3.63 28.56 39.49
N ILE A 268 -2.40 28.48 38.97
CA ILE A 268 -1.27 29.31 39.42
C ILE A 268 -1.60 30.80 39.24
N ASN A 269 -2.17 31.19 38.09
CA ASN A 269 -2.58 32.56 37.81
C ASN A 269 -3.72 33.06 38.72
N HIS A 270 -4.60 32.18 39.20
CA HIS A 270 -5.65 32.52 40.17
C HIS A 270 -5.17 32.56 41.62
N SER A 271 -4.05 31.91 41.94
CA SER A 271 -3.44 31.91 43.28
C SER A 271 -2.47 33.07 43.53
N ALA A 272 -2.16 33.88 42.50
CA ALA A 272 -1.43 35.12 42.68
C ALA A 272 -2.31 36.14 43.43
N PRO A 273 -1.85 36.74 44.55
CA PRO A 273 -2.66 37.67 45.30
C PRO A 273 -2.98 38.89 44.44
N SER A 274 -4.28 39.19 44.34
CA SER A 274 -4.86 40.43 43.82
C SER A 274 -4.41 41.63 44.67
N GLY A 275 -3.15 42.03 44.54
CA GLY A 275 -2.63 43.32 44.96
C GLY A 275 -2.81 44.29 43.81
N GLY A 276 -3.88 45.08 43.85
CA GLY A 276 -4.23 45.99 42.77
C GLY A 276 -3.11 47.01 42.51
N THR A 277 -2.86 47.30 41.23
CA THR A 277 -2.60 48.64 40.68
C THR A 277 -2.69 48.55 39.16
N ARG A 278 -3.49 49.46 38.57
CA ARG A 278 -3.56 49.78 37.13
C ARG A 278 -2.18 49.79 36.47
N VAL A 279 -1.92 48.92 35.50
CA VAL A 279 -1.15 49.23 34.26
C VAL A 279 -1.61 48.26 33.16
N ALA A 280 -2.79 48.49 32.60
CA ALA A 280 -3.14 47.95 31.29
C ALA A 280 -2.69 48.97 30.25
N HIS A 281 -1.52 48.77 29.63
CA HIS A 281 -1.28 49.11 28.21
C HIS A 281 0.14 48.83 27.66
N THR A 282 1.13 48.40 28.46
CA THR A 282 2.52 48.31 27.97
C THR A 282 3.12 46.91 27.83
N HIS A 283 2.39 45.83 28.18
CA HIS A 283 2.92 44.46 28.11
C HIS A 283 2.59 43.70 26.82
N ASP A 284 1.57 44.12 26.05
CA ASP A 284 1.21 43.48 24.78
C ASP A 284 2.12 43.91 23.62
N GLU A 285 2.66 45.15 23.61
CA GLU A 285 3.62 45.58 22.58
C GLU A 285 4.99 44.90 22.75
N VAL A 286 5.47 44.76 23.99
CA VAL A 286 6.78 44.13 24.26
C VAL A 286 6.75 42.61 24.00
N ALA A 287 5.62 41.94 24.23
CA ALA A 287 5.47 40.52 23.92
C ALA A 287 5.40 40.27 22.40
N LYS A 288 4.73 41.15 21.66
CA LYS A 288 4.56 41.06 20.20
C LYS A 288 5.86 41.36 19.45
N ASP A 289 6.68 42.29 19.95
CA ASP A 289 8.01 42.59 19.40
C ASP A 289 9.02 41.46 19.68
N ARG A 290 8.89 40.76 20.81
CA ARG A 290 9.72 39.59 21.15
C ARG A 290 9.40 38.37 20.28
N GLU A 291 8.11 38.15 20.01
CA GLU A 291 7.64 37.07 19.14
C GLU A 291 7.98 37.34 17.66
N ALA A 292 7.95 38.61 17.22
CA ALA A 292 8.40 39.01 15.88
C ALA A 292 9.93 38.86 15.69
N ALA A 293 10.73 39.10 16.74
CA ALA A 293 12.19 38.89 16.71
C ALA A 293 12.56 37.38 16.68
N GLU A 294 11.86 36.52 17.43
CA GLU A 294 12.08 35.07 17.37
C GLU A 294 11.66 34.45 16.02
N ILE A 295 10.60 34.95 15.37
CA ILE A 295 10.17 34.47 14.06
C ILE A 295 11.16 34.89 12.95
N SER A 296 11.84 36.04 13.10
CA SER A 296 12.91 36.49 12.18
C SER A 296 14.15 35.58 12.25
N ASP A 297 14.50 35.06 13.42
CA ASP A 297 15.65 34.15 13.60
C ASP A 297 15.35 32.73 13.11
N ILE A 298 14.08 32.31 13.12
CA ILE A 298 13.65 30.98 12.65
C ILE A 298 13.50 30.92 11.11
N VAL A 299 13.29 32.06 10.43
CA VAL A 299 12.99 32.13 8.97
C VAL A 299 14.21 32.54 8.12
N GLY A 300 15.42 32.52 8.69
CA GLY A 300 16.67 32.78 7.96
C GLY A 300 16.83 31.95 6.67
N ALA A 301 16.77 32.65 5.53
CA ALA A 301 16.93 32.12 4.18
C ALA A 301 18.27 31.37 3.98
N PRO A 302 18.33 30.40 3.05
CA PRO A 302 19.53 29.61 2.80
C PRO A 302 20.53 30.43 2.01
N ASN A 303 21.77 30.57 2.49
CA ASN A 303 22.91 30.91 1.64
C ASN A 303 24.23 30.36 2.21
N SER A 304 24.75 29.35 1.49
CA SER A 304 26.14 29.12 1.12
C SER A 304 27.28 29.18 2.15
N SER A 305 27.97 28.02 2.22
CA SER A 305 29.44 27.81 2.17
C SER A 305 30.24 27.69 3.47
N CYS A 306 31.12 26.67 3.45
CA CYS A 306 32.33 26.44 4.25
C CYS A 306 32.15 26.09 5.74
N ASP A 307 32.25 24.81 6.09
CA ASP A 307 33.56 24.25 6.47
C ASP A 307 33.47 22.74 6.76
N SER A 308 34.31 22.01 6.03
CA SER A 308 34.72 20.63 6.26
C SER A 308 35.67 20.55 7.46
N GLU A 309 35.71 19.39 8.12
CA GLU A 309 36.67 18.95 9.15
C GLU A 309 36.36 19.32 10.61
N SER A 310 35.63 18.45 11.34
CA SER A 310 35.80 18.28 12.81
C SER A 310 34.99 17.13 13.46
N GLN A 311 34.33 16.21 12.75
CA GLN A 311 33.43 15.21 13.39
C GLN A 311 33.76 13.74 13.05
N ALA A 312 35.01 13.44 12.68
CA ALA A 312 35.45 12.07 12.36
C ALA A 312 36.18 11.33 13.52
N SER A 313 36.32 11.91 14.72
CA SER A 313 37.17 11.36 15.79
C SER A 313 36.45 10.80 17.02
N ARG A 314 35.11 10.61 16.99
CA ARG A 314 34.35 10.28 18.20
C ARG A 314 33.77 8.86 18.32
N TRP A 315 34.04 7.95 17.37
CA TRP A 315 33.52 6.57 17.44
C TRP A 315 34.56 5.48 17.12
N ALA A 316 35.82 5.71 17.46
CA ALA A 316 36.81 4.66 17.59
C ALA A 316 37.13 4.47 19.09
N GLY A 317 36.39 3.59 19.75
CA GLY A 317 36.70 3.16 21.11
C GLY A 317 35.46 2.83 21.94
N VAL A 318 34.99 1.58 21.82
CA VAL A 318 34.61 0.62 22.88
C VAL A 318 33.89 -0.55 22.21
#